data_AF-A0A524GKT9-F1
#
_entry.id   AF-A0A524GKT9-F1
#
_cell.length_a   1.000
_cell.length_b   1.000
_cell.length_c   1.000
_cell.angle_alpha   90.00
_cell.angle_beta   90.00
_cell.angle_gamma   90.00
#
_symmetry.space_group_name_H-M   'P 1'
#
loop_
_entity.id
_entity.type
_entity.pdbx_description
1 polymer ?
#
loop_
_entity_poly.entity_id
_entity_poly.type
_entity_poly.pdbx_seq_one_letter_code
_entity_poly.pdbx_strand_id
1 'polypeptide(L)'
;MQKLTRQRALEKLQIQKEKSVIRSPFNGIVLAKNVEAGSWVVPGSAVLTIGSTGDLYVGVAVSEEILQFVENGAKLPVHINA
;
A
#
# COMPACT_ATOMS: atom_id res chain seq x y z
N MET A 1 13.48 -41.14 4.01
CA MET A 1 14.04 -40.00 3.26
C MET A 1 13.12 -39.49 2.14
N GLN A 2 12.63 -40.29 1.18
CA GLN A 2 11.83 -39.78 0.03
C GLN A 2 10.48 -39.10 0.40
N LYS A 3 9.77 -39.55 1.43
CA LYS A 3 8.49 -38.94 1.88
C LYS A 3 8.65 -37.47 2.29
N LEU A 4 9.74 -37.15 3.00
CA LEU A 4 10.02 -35.80 3.49
C LEU A 4 10.32 -34.83 2.34
N THR A 5 11.08 -35.28 1.33
CA THR A 5 11.37 -34.48 0.14
C THR A 5 10.11 -34.15 -0.66
N ARG A 6 9.20 -35.12 -0.80
CA ARG A 6 7.91 -34.90 -1.49
C ARG A 6 7.00 -33.96 -0.70
N GLN A 7 6.96 -34.08 0.62
CA GLN A 7 6.20 -33.16 1.46
C GLN A 7 6.72 -31.72 1.35
N ARG A 8 8.04 -31.52 1.40
CA ARG A 8 8.65 -30.20 1.20
C ARG A 8 8.38 -29.63 -0.19
N ALA A 9 8.36 -30.48 -1.22
CA ALA A 9 8.01 -30.05 -2.57
C ALA A 9 6.53 -29.60 -2.66
N LEU A 10 5.62 -30.34 -2.04
CA LEU A 10 4.20 -29.98 -1.96
C LEU A 10 3.99 -28.66 -1.20
N GLU A 11 4.62 -28.52 -0.05
CA GLU A 11 4.58 -27.30 0.77
C GLU A 11 5.10 -26.08 -0.02
N LYS A 12 6.22 -26.24 -0.74
CA LYS A 12 6.75 -25.19 -1.60
C LYS A 12 5.79 -24.79 -2.71
N LEU A 13 5.11 -25.74 -3.35
CA LEU A 13 4.10 -25.47 -4.38
C LEU A 13 2.87 -24.78 -3.81
N GLN A 14 2.44 -25.16 -2.60
CA GLN A 14 1.33 -24.51 -1.90
C GLN A 14 1.64 -23.05 -1.57
N ILE A 15 2.84 -22.77 -1.03
CA ILE A 15 3.28 -21.40 -0.75
C ILE A 15 3.32 -20.55 -2.04
N GLN A 16 3.77 -21.12 -3.17
CA GLN A 16 3.77 -20.40 -4.45
C GLN A 16 2.36 -20.05 -4.91
N LYS A 17 1.41 -20.99 -4.75
CA LYS A 17 0.00 -20.78 -5.07
C LYS A 17 -0.64 -19.72 -4.17
N GLU A 18 -0.30 -19.70 -2.88
CA GLU A 18 -0.83 -18.67 -1.97
C GLU A 18 -0.28 -17.28 -2.32
N LYS A 19 1.01 -17.19 -2.66
CA LYS A 19 1.65 -15.95 -3.08
C LYS A 19 1.15 -15.41 -4.42
N SER A 20 0.46 -16.20 -5.23
CA SER A 20 -0.17 -15.70 -6.46
C SER A 20 -1.45 -14.89 -6.19
N VAL A 21 -1.99 -14.93 -4.97
CA VAL A 21 -3.15 -14.16 -4.56
C VAL A 21 -2.70 -12.96 -3.72
N ILE A 22 -2.67 -11.79 -4.34
CA ILE A 22 -2.31 -10.54 -3.66
C ILE A 22 -3.54 -10.02 -2.90
N ARG A 23 -3.42 -9.93 -1.57
CA ARG A 23 -4.47 -9.39 -0.67
C ARG A 23 -4.04 -8.05 -0.12
N SER A 24 -5.02 -7.20 0.21
CA SER A 24 -4.73 -5.94 0.89
C SER A 24 -4.19 -6.20 2.30
N PRO A 25 -3.09 -5.54 2.72
CA PRO A 25 -2.58 -5.64 4.09
C PRO A 25 -3.44 -4.89 5.12
N PHE A 26 -4.28 -3.94 4.69
CA PHE A 26 -5.13 -3.14 5.57
C PHE A 26 -6.45 -2.73 4.88
N ASN A 27 -7.40 -2.20 5.67
CA ASN A 27 -8.63 -1.61 5.14
C ASN A 27 -8.33 -0.23 4.56
N GLY A 28 -8.76 0.01 3.32
CA GLY A 28 -8.44 1.23 2.60
C GLY A 28 -9.22 1.39 1.32
N ILE A 29 -8.90 2.43 0.56
CA ILE A 29 -9.50 2.76 -0.74
C ILE A 29 -8.44 2.54 -1.83
N VAL A 30 -8.86 2.00 -2.97
CA VAL A 30 -7.98 1.88 -4.15
C VAL A 30 -7.83 3.25 -4.79
N LEU A 31 -6.61 3.78 -4.77
CA LEU A 31 -6.27 5.09 -5.34
C LEU A 31 -5.89 4.96 -6.83
N ALA A 32 -5.16 3.90 -7.17
CA ALA A 32 -4.75 3.64 -8.55
C ALA A 32 -4.69 2.14 -8.82
N LYS A 33 -5.07 1.78 -10.04
CA LYS A 33 -4.93 0.43 -10.59
C LYS A 33 -3.93 0.50 -11.73
N ASN A 34 -2.73 -0.05 -11.50
CA ASN A 34 -1.60 0.07 -12.42
C ASN A 34 -1.52 -1.08 -13.43
N VAL A 35 -2.35 -2.13 -13.27
CA VAL A 35 -2.35 -3.30 -14.14
C VAL A 35 -3.77 -3.72 -14.48
N GLU A 36 -3.94 -4.33 -15.64
CA GLU A 36 -5.22 -4.86 -16.11
C GLU A 36 -5.20 -6.38 -16.25
N ALA A 37 -6.37 -6.95 -16.51
CA ALA A 37 -6.47 -8.36 -16.81
C ALA A 37 -5.70 -8.66 -18.10
N GLY A 38 -4.77 -9.61 -18.03
CA GLY A 38 -3.89 -9.94 -19.15
C GLY A 38 -2.55 -9.19 -19.16
N SER A 39 -2.36 -8.21 -18.28
CA SER A 39 -1.05 -7.56 -18.11
C SER A 39 -0.03 -8.54 -17.55
N TRP A 40 1.18 -8.51 -18.11
CA TRP A 40 2.32 -9.25 -17.57
C TRP A 40 2.93 -8.48 -16.39
N VAL A 41 3.14 -9.15 -15.27
CA VAL A 41 3.70 -8.56 -14.04
C VAL A 41 4.90 -9.36 -13.56
N VAL A 42 5.91 -8.67 -13.03
CA VAL A 42 7.08 -9.30 -12.40
C VAL A 42 7.07 -9.05 -10.89
N PRO A 43 7.73 -9.90 -10.08
CA PRO A 43 7.84 -9.67 -8.65
C PRO A 43 8.41 -8.28 -8.34
N GLY A 44 7.73 -7.53 -7.48
CA GLY A 44 8.10 -6.16 -7.10
C GLY A 44 7.40 -5.06 -7.93
N SER A 45 6.70 -5.39 -9.02
CA SER A 45 5.87 -4.42 -9.74
C SER A 45 4.69 -3.95 -8.88
N ALA A 46 4.42 -2.65 -8.89
CA ALA A 46 3.25 -2.07 -8.24
C ALA A 46 1.98 -2.41 -9.04
N VAL A 47 1.09 -3.22 -8.47
CA VAL A 47 -0.16 -3.67 -9.09
C VAL A 47 -1.31 -2.71 -8.79
N LEU A 48 -1.45 -2.35 -7.51
CA LEU A 48 -2.49 -1.47 -6.97
C LEU A 48 -1.84 -0.50 -5.99
N THR A 49 -2.33 0.74 -5.96
CA THR A 49 -2.02 1.70 -4.92
C THR A 49 -3.25 1.83 -4.03
N ILE A 50 -3.10 1.54 -2.73
CA ILE A 50 -4.16 1.63 -1.74
C ILE A 50 -3.84 2.72 -0.72
N GLY A 51 -4.82 3.56 -0.42
CA GLY A 51 -4.76 4.56 0.65
C GLY A 51 -5.46 4.03 1.89
N SER A 52 -4.83 4.17 3.06
CA SER A 52 -5.47 3.87 4.34
C SER A 52 -6.59 4.86 4.61
N THR A 53 -7.72 4.38 5.14
CA THR A 53 -8.82 5.24 5.60
C THR A 53 -8.74 5.58 7.09
N GLY A 54 -7.79 4.98 7.83
CA GLY A 54 -7.69 5.16 9.27
C GLY A 54 -7.13 6.53 9.67
N ASP A 55 -6.12 6.99 8.94
CA ASP A 55 -5.41 8.24 9.26
C ASP A 55 -5.25 9.08 7.99
N LEU A 56 -5.98 10.19 7.92
CA LEU A 56 -5.89 11.16 6.83
C LEU A 56 -5.02 12.34 7.27
N TYR A 57 -4.02 12.68 6.45
CA TYR A 57 -3.13 13.81 6.67
C TYR A 57 -3.21 14.78 5.50
N VAL A 58 -3.06 16.08 5.79
CA VAL A 58 -2.96 17.13 4.80
C VAL A 58 -1.55 17.71 4.87
N GLY A 59 -0.81 17.60 3.75
CA GLY A 59 0.49 18.25 3.60
C GLY A 59 0.31 19.65 3.02
N VAL A 60 0.84 20.66 3.70
CA VAL A 60 0.84 22.05 3.23
C VAL A 60 2.30 22.49 3.08
N ALA A 61 2.66 23.05 1.93
CA ALA A 61 3.95 23.68 1.74
C ALA A 61 3.93 25.07 2.41
N VAL A 62 4.83 25.30 3.37
CA VAL A 62 4.93 26.55 4.12
C VAL A 62 6.27 27.21 3.77
N SER A 63 6.27 28.52 3.50
CA SER A 63 7.51 29.28 3.25
C SER A 63 8.28 29.50 4.56
N GLU A 64 9.60 29.61 4.45
CA GLU A 64 10.50 29.76 5.61
C GLU A 64 10.19 31.01 6.45
N GLU A 65 9.76 32.09 5.81
CA GLU A 65 9.31 33.31 6.47
C GLU A 65 8.08 33.09 7.38
N ILE A 66 7.19 32.15 7.03
CA ILE A 66 5.99 31.81 7.78
C ILE A 66 6.28 30.77 8.87
N LEU A 67 7.31 29.93 8.67
CA LEU A 67 7.66 28.83 9.57
C LEU A 67 7.88 29.29 11.02
N GLN A 68 8.42 30.49 11.23
CA GLN A 68 8.61 31.06 12.57
C GLN A 68 7.31 31.31 13.34
N PHE A 69 6.17 31.38 12.66
CA PHE A 69 4.84 31.59 13.23
C PHE A 69 4.04 30.29 13.38
N VAL A 70 4.62 29.14 13.00
CA VAL A 70 3.96 27.83 13.10
C VAL A 70 4.48 27.09 14.32
N GLU A 71 3.57 26.70 15.20
CA GLU A 71 3.86 25.91 16.39
C GLU A 71 3.27 24.50 16.29
N ASN A 72 3.96 23.53 16.87
CA ASN A 72 3.46 22.16 16.95
C ASN A 72 2.15 22.11 17.75
N GLY A 73 1.12 21.48 17.18
CA GLY A 73 -0.20 21.37 17.80
C GLY A 73 -1.13 22.56 17.52
N ALA A 74 -0.70 23.54 16.73
CA ALA A 74 -1.57 24.60 16.25
C ALA A 74 -2.78 24.02 15.52
N LYS A 75 -3.99 24.53 15.84
CA LYS A 75 -5.23 24.14 15.16
C LYS A 75 -5.45 25.08 13.98
N LEU A 76 -5.47 24.53 12.76
CA LEU A 76 -5.73 25.29 11.55
C LEU A 76 -7.08 24.87 10.94
N PRO A 77 -7.95 25.82 10.59
CA PRO A 77 -9.15 25.52 9.81
C PRO A 77 -8.73 25.13 8.38
N VAL A 78 -9.26 24.00 7.90
CA VAL A 78 -9.06 23.53 6.52
C VAL A 78 -10.40 23.58 5.81
N HIS A 79 -10.43 24.17 4.62
CA HIS A 79 -11.59 24.16 3.74
C HIS A 79 -11.27 23.34 2.50
N ILE A 80 -12.09 22.32 2.22
CA ILE A 80 -11.95 21.46 1.04
C ILE A 80 -13.05 21.87 0.08
N ASN A 81 -12.66 22.38 -1.09
CA ASN A 81 -13.56 22.53 -2.23
C ASN A 81 -13.51 21.23 -3.06
N ALA A 82 -14.67 20.60 -3.21
CA ALA A 82 -14.85 19.41 -4.04
C ALA A 82 -15.30 19.80 -5.45
#